data_AF-A0A973M4W1-F1
#
_entry.id   AF-A0A973M4W1-F1
#
_cell.length_a   1.000
_cell.length_b   1.000
_cell.length_c   1.000
_cell.angle_alpha   90.00
_cell.angle_beta   90.00
_cell.angle_gamma   90.00
#
_symmetry.space_group_name_H-M   'P 1'
#
loop_
_entity.id
_entity.type
_entity.pdbx_description
1 polymer ?
#
loop_
_entity_poly.entity_id
_entity_poly.type
_entity_poly.pdbx_seq_one_letter_code
_entity_poly.pdbx_strand_id
1 'polypeptide(L)'
;MSTHPMPSLSPRRRAVAGLLGIYLGAFGAHRFYLGYTAMGVAQVLAALLLAKATYGGIFLWGMVEGTLIVLGAQPFRTDAYGRELR
;
A
#
# COMPACT_ATOMS: atom_id res chain seq x y z
N MET A 1 8.56 19.46 -28.10
CA MET A 1 9.45 18.55 -27.36
C MET A 1 8.83 18.32 -25.99
N SER A 2 7.97 17.30 -25.84
CA SER A 2 7.35 16.96 -24.57
C SER A 2 8.40 16.31 -23.69
N THR A 3 8.90 17.02 -22.69
CA THR A 3 9.72 16.44 -21.63
C THR A 3 8.83 15.51 -20.81
N HIS A 4 8.71 14.24 -21.21
CA HIS A 4 8.19 13.22 -20.33
C HIS A 4 9.18 13.11 -19.17
N PRO A 5 8.82 13.48 -17.92
CA PRO A 5 9.68 13.22 -16.79
C PRO A 5 9.90 11.71 -16.73
N MET A 6 11.15 11.27 -16.85
CA MET A 6 11.49 9.85 -16.64
C MET A 6 10.94 9.45 -15.28
N PRO A 7 10.23 8.32 -15.15
CA PRO A 7 9.71 7.87 -13.87
C PRO A 7 10.87 7.86 -12.88
N SER A 8 10.84 8.79 -11.92
CA SER A 8 11.84 8.77 -10.86
C SER A 8 11.56 7.50 -10.06
N LEU A 9 12.52 6.59 -10.03
CA LEU A 9 12.35 5.32 -9.34
C LEU A 9 12.29 5.59 -7.84
N SER A 10 11.32 4.98 -7.18
CA SER A 10 11.23 5.02 -5.74
C SER A 10 12.45 4.29 -5.15
N PRO A 11 13.08 4.82 -4.08
CA PRO A 11 14.07 4.06 -3.32
C PRO A 11 13.45 2.86 -2.58
N ARG A 12 12.12 2.77 -2.55
CA ARG A 12 11.36 1.68 -1.92
C ARG A 12 11.13 0.52 -2.87
N ARG A 13 11.19 -0.68 -2.29
CA ARG A 13 11.06 -1.94 -3.03
C ARG A 13 9.61 -2.40 -3.05
N ARG A 14 9.11 -2.76 -4.23
CA ARG A 14 7.76 -3.29 -4.45
C ARG A 14 7.51 -4.55 -3.63
N ALA A 15 8.48 -5.47 -3.64
CA ALA A 15 8.40 -6.72 -2.89
C ALA A 15 8.21 -6.48 -1.39
N VAL A 16 8.95 -5.51 -0.82
CA VAL A 16 8.83 -5.16 0.62
C VAL A 16 7.45 -4.59 0.91
N ALA A 17 7.00 -3.61 0.11
CA ALA A 17 5.67 -3.02 0.26
C ALA A 17 4.54 -4.07 0.15
N GLY A 18 4.66 -5.00 -0.79
CA GLY A 18 3.69 -6.07 -1.00
C GLY A 18 3.67 -7.10 0.12
N LEU A 19 4.83 -7.54 0.62
CA LEU A 19 4.93 -8.43 1.78
C LEU A 19 4.35 -7.77 3.05
N LEU A 20 4.63 -6.49 3.26
CA LEU A 20 4.01 -5.71 4.34
C LEU A 20 2.48 -5.67 4.22
N GLY A 21 1.93 -5.61 3.00
CA GLY A 21 0.49 -5.67 2.79
C GLY A 21 -0.10 -7.07 3.04
N ILE A 22 0.60 -8.14 2.69
CA ILE A 22 0.10 -9.51 2.89
C ILE A 22 0.11 -9.89 4.38
N TYR A 23 1.22 -9.62 5.09
CA TYR A 23 1.37 -10.05 6.48
C TYR A 23 0.82 -9.03 7.49
N LEU A 24 0.99 -7.73 7.22
CA LEU A 24 0.62 -6.62 8.11
C LEU A 24 -0.43 -5.68 7.47
N GLY A 25 -1.14 -6.15 6.45
CA GLY A 25 -2.13 -5.34 5.74
C GLY A 25 -3.30 -4.88 6.61
N ALA A 26 -3.72 -5.69 7.59
CA ALA A 26 -4.76 -5.27 8.53
C ALA A 26 -4.37 -4.02 9.33
N PHE A 27 -3.07 -3.77 9.51
CA PHE A 27 -2.54 -2.59 10.19
C PHE A 27 -2.12 -1.47 9.22
N GLY A 28 -2.24 -1.67 7.91
CA GLY A 28 -1.89 -0.66 6.91
C GLY A 28 -0.39 -0.37 6.77
N ALA A 29 0.48 -1.30 7.18
CA ALA A 29 1.93 -1.10 7.21
C ALA A 29 2.53 -0.82 5.81
N HIS A 30 1.95 -1.39 4.74
CA HIS A 30 2.33 -1.08 3.36
C HIS A 30 2.09 0.38 2.99
N ARG A 31 1.01 0.99 3.50
CA ARG A 31 0.69 2.40 3.24
C ARG A 31 1.66 3.34 3.93
N PHE A 32 2.04 3.05 5.17
CA PHE A 32 3.10 3.80 5.87
C PHE A 32 4.44 3.69 5.12
N TYR A 33 4.80 2.49 4.66
CA TYR A 33 6.02 2.29 3.88
C TYR A 33 6.03 3.15 2.61
N LEU A 34 4.93 3.17 1.87
CA LEU A 34 4.77 3.95 0.63
C LEU A 34 4.63 5.47 0.86
N GLY A 35 4.50 5.94 2.09
CA GLY A 35 4.33 7.35 2.44
C GLY A 35 2.88 7.83 2.50
N TYR A 36 1.91 6.93 2.37
CA TYR A 36 0.48 7.21 2.53
C TYR A 36 0.07 7.19 4.01
N THR A 37 0.70 8.03 4.83
CA THR A 37 0.52 8.04 6.30
C THR A 37 -0.94 8.26 6.71
N ALA A 38 -1.64 9.21 6.07
CA ALA A 38 -3.04 9.48 6.39
C ALA A 38 -3.95 8.26 6.12
N MET A 39 -3.75 7.57 5.00
CA MET A 39 -4.49 6.34 4.69
C MET A 39 -4.09 5.17 5.60
N GLY A 40 -2.81 5.08 5.99
CA GLY A 40 -2.33 4.10 6.97
C GLY A 40 -3.01 4.29 8.33
N VAL A 41 -3.07 5.53 8.82
CA VAL A 41 -3.78 5.85 10.08
C VAL A 41 -5.26 5.53 9.98
N ALA A 42 -5.91 5.89 8.86
CA ALA A 42 -7.32 5.54 8.65
C ALA A 42 -7.55 4.02 8.68
N GLN A 43 -6.63 3.23 8.11
CA GLN A 43 -6.71 1.77 8.14
C GLN A 43 -6.52 1.19 9.54
N VAL A 44 -5.60 1.75 10.35
CA VAL A 44 -5.45 1.36 11.76
C VAL A 44 -6.70 1.69 12.57
N LEU A 45 -7.28 2.88 12.38
CA LEU A 45 -8.53 3.26 13.03
C LEU A 45 -9.68 2.34 12.59
N ALA A 46 -9.76 2.00 11.31
CA ALA A 46 -10.73 1.05 10.79
C ALA A 46 -10.54 -0.36 11.38
N ALA A 47 -9.29 -0.81 11.50
CA ALA A 47 -8.98 -2.07 12.18
C ALA A 47 -9.39 -2.02 13.65
N LEU A 48 -9.13 -0.94 14.38
CA LEU A 48 -9.44 -0.85 15.81
C LEU A 48 -10.95 -0.74 16.07
N LEU A 49 -11.65 0.07 15.29
CA LEU A 49 -13.06 0.41 15.51
C LEU A 49 -14.03 -0.56 14.80
N LEU A 50 -13.63 -1.12 13.65
CA LEU A 50 -14.49 -1.94 12.79
C LEU A 50 -14.03 -3.41 12.67
N ALA A 51 -12.92 -3.85 13.28
CA ALA A 51 -12.49 -5.26 13.13
C ALA A 51 -13.57 -6.26 13.54
N LYS A 52 -14.28 -6.02 14.66
CA LYS A 52 -15.36 -6.92 15.11
C LYS A 52 -16.56 -6.90 14.16
N ALA A 53 -16.90 -5.73 13.62
CA ALA A 53 -18.03 -5.58 12.71
C ALA A 53 -17.76 -6.18 11.32
N THR A 54 -16.50 -6.20 10.89
CA THR A 54 -16.10 -6.63 9.54
C THR A 54 -15.74 -8.12 9.45
N TYR A 55 -15.74 -8.87 10.55
CA TYR A 55 -15.44 -10.31 10.59
C TYR A 55 -14.16 -10.70 9.80
N GLY A 56 -13.11 -9.89 9.89
CA GLY A 56 -11.85 -10.11 9.17
C GLY A 56 -11.77 -9.48 7.77
N GLY A 57 -12.80 -8.74 7.32
CA GLY A 57 -12.77 -8.02 6.05
C GLY A 57 -11.63 -7.00 5.93
N ILE A 58 -11.22 -6.37 7.04
CA ILE A 58 -10.06 -5.45 7.07
C ILE A 58 -8.75 -6.19 6.72
N PHE A 59 -8.61 -7.45 7.15
CA PHE A 59 -7.45 -8.28 6.82
C PHE A 59 -7.45 -8.65 5.33
N LEU A 60 -8.61 -9.04 4.78
CA LEU A 60 -8.75 -9.34 3.36
C LEU A 60 -8.44 -8.11 2.49
N TRP A 61 -8.89 -6.92 2.88
CA TRP A 61 -8.54 -5.68 2.18
C TRP A 61 -7.02 -5.49 2.12
N GLY A 62 -6.32 -5.60 3.26
CA GLY A 62 -4.87 -5.52 3.31
C GLY A 62 -4.16 -6.56 2.42
N MET A 63 -4.63 -7.81 2.45
CA MET A 63 -4.07 -8.91 1.64
C MET A 63 -4.25 -8.68 0.14
N VAL A 64 -5.43 -8.21 -0.29
CA VAL A 64 -5.70 -7.85 -1.69
C VAL A 64 -4.77 -6.73 -2.14
N GLU A 65 -4.64 -5.66 -1.37
CA GLU A 65 -3.73 -4.56 -1.72
C GLU A 65 -2.26 -5.00 -1.72
N GLY A 66 -1.83 -5.80 -0.75
CA GLY A 66 -0.49 -6.38 -0.73
C GLY A 66 -0.18 -7.17 -2.00
N THR A 67 -1.13 -8.01 -2.43
CA THR A 67 -1.01 -8.77 -3.68
C THR A 67 -0.95 -7.86 -4.90
N LEU A 68 -1.82 -6.84 -4.98
CA LEU A 68 -1.81 -5.86 -6.08
C LEU A 68 -0.50 -5.07 -6.15
N ILE A 69 0.10 -4.74 -5.00
CA ILE A 69 1.42 -4.13 -4.93
C ILE A 69 2.49 -5.11 -5.43
N VAL A 70 2.48 -6.37 -4.98
CA VAL A 70 3.42 -7.40 -5.48
C VAL A 70 3.29 -7.57 -6.98
N LEU A 71 2.09 -7.48 -7.55
CA LEU A 71 1.83 -7.59 -8.98
C LEU A 71 2.17 -6.30 -9.76
N GLY A 72 2.33 -5.17 -9.09
CA GLY A 72 2.51 -3.87 -9.74
C GLY A 72 1.27 -3.42 -10.50
N ALA A 73 0.09 -3.85 -10.05
CA ALA A 73 -1.18 -3.44 -10.65
C ALA A 73 -1.40 -1.94 -10.46
N GLN A 74 -2.10 -1.30 -11.39
CA GLN A 74 -2.55 0.08 -11.18
C GLN A 74 -3.72 0.15 -10.21
N PRO A 75 -3.78 1.15 -9.31
CA PRO A 75 -2.86 2.28 -9.12
C PRO A 75 -1.61 2.01 -8.23
N PHE A 76 -1.38 0.79 -7.77
CA PHE A 76 -0.43 0.40 -6.71
C PHE A 76 1.05 0.28 -7.11
N ARG A 77 1.44 0.71 -8.31
CA ARG A 77 2.86 0.72 -8.77
C ARG A 77 3.64 1.94 -8.34
N THR A 78 3.00 2.94 -7.74
CA THR A 78 3.65 4.20 -7.34
C THR A 78 3.57 4.44 -5.84
N ASP A 79 4.56 5.13 -5.31
CA ASP A 79 4.53 5.66 -3.94
C ASP A 79 3.77 6.99 -3.84
N ALA A 80 3.63 7.52 -2.62
CA ALA A 80 2.93 8.78 -2.36
C ALA A 80 3.53 10.02 -3.07
N TYR A 81 4.74 9.91 -3.61
CA TYR A 81 5.43 10.97 -4.34
C TYR A 81 5.35 10.78 -5.86
N GLY A 82 4.54 9.82 -6.33
CA GLY A 82 4.39 9.52 -7.75
C GLY A 82 5.57 8.77 -8.36
N ARG A 83 6.43 8.16 -7.52
CA ARG A 83 7.61 7.41 -7.97
C ARG A 83 7.28 5.94 -8.14
N GLU A 84 7.72 5.34 -9.24
CA GLU A 84 7.46 3.92 -9.50
C GLU A 84 8.28 3.01 -8.58
N LEU A 85 7.64 1.98 -8.05
CA LEU A 85 8.26 0.99 -7.17
C LEU A 85 9.14 0.03 -7.96
N ARG A 86 10.32 -0.27 -7.41
CA ARG A 86 11.34 -1.14 -8.02
C ARG A 86 11.22 -2.60 -7.59
#